data_AF-A0A5N6VII4-F1
#
_entry.id   AF-A0A5N6VII4-F1
#
_cell.length_a   1.000
_cell.length_b   1.000
_cell.length_c   1.000
_cell.angle_alpha   90.00
_cell.angle_beta   90.00
_cell.angle_gamma   90.00
#
_symmetry.space_group_name_H-M   'P 1'
#
loop_
_entity.id
_entity.type
_entity.pdbx_description
1 polymer ?
#
loop_
_entity_poly.entity_id
_entity_poly.type
_entity_poly.pdbx_seq_one_letter_code
_entity_poly.pdbx_strand_id
1 'polypeptide(L)'
;MSSDSLESGRYYIKSQESGEYLTVSQEDGSIVARPEKEKPFEFSSTDGNKFSISLEGDALGIQDDNLVAGAPSAGWSVTKSQAQHAWVFVEVDGSKGWWLNGEEPKNVNVRPLVVAPCYPPQYPTPELFVLESV
;
A
#
# COMPACT_ATOMS: atom_id res chain seq x y z
N MET A 1 1.29 -8.00 23.97
CA MET A 1 1.15 -6.63 23.45
C MET A 1 1.37 -6.72 21.96
N SER A 2 0.32 -6.87 21.15
CA SER A 2 0.48 -6.80 19.69
C SER A 2 0.73 -5.34 19.37
N SER A 3 1.85 -4.97 18.75
CA SER A 3 2.08 -3.58 18.37
C SER A 3 1.01 -3.19 17.34
N ASP A 4 0.26 -2.12 17.61
CA ASP A 4 -0.64 -1.51 16.64
C ASP A 4 0.12 -0.77 15.52
N SER A 5 1.45 -0.63 15.69
CA SER A 5 2.38 -0.04 14.73
C SER A 5 3.07 -1.10 13.89
N LEU A 6 3.22 -0.81 12.58
CA LEU A 6 4.04 -1.58 11.67
C LEU A 6 5.53 -1.38 12.02
N GLU A 7 6.32 -2.45 11.94
CA GLU A 7 7.78 -2.37 12.07
C GLU A 7 8.44 -2.19 10.70
N SER A 8 9.65 -1.62 10.66
CA SER A 8 10.47 -1.68 9.45
C SER A 8 10.78 -3.13 9.12
N GLY A 9 10.79 -3.47 7.84
CA GLY A 9 11.02 -4.85 7.44
C GLY A 9 10.58 -5.12 6.01
N ARG A 10 10.51 -6.42 5.67
CA ARG A 10 10.08 -6.86 4.36
C ARG A 10 8.72 -7.53 4.47
N TYR A 11 7.80 -7.11 3.62
CA TYR A 11 6.42 -7.56 3.64
C TYR A 11 5.93 -7.85 2.23
N TYR A 12 5.16 -8.92 2.09
CA TYR A 12 4.29 -9.09 0.95
C TYR A 12 3.00 -8.32 1.23
N ILE A 13 2.54 -7.56 0.22
CA ILE A 13 1.33 -6.75 0.32
C ILE A 13 0.24 -7.48 -0.46
N LYS A 14 -0.89 -7.76 0.20
CA LYS A 14 -2.03 -8.46 -0.39
C LYS A 14 -3.24 -7.54 -0.40
N SER A 15 -3.92 -7.43 -1.54
CA SER A 15 -5.19 -6.70 -1.61
C SER A 15 -6.25 -7.41 -0.80
N GLN A 16 -6.96 -6.68 0.06
CA GLN A 16 -8.14 -7.24 0.74
C GLN A 16 -9.33 -7.41 -0.22
N GLU A 17 -9.40 -6.59 -1.27
CA GLU A 17 -10.44 -6.67 -2.31
C GLU A 17 -10.35 -7.96 -3.13
N SER A 18 -9.20 -8.22 -3.75
CA SER A 18 -9.05 -9.34 -4.69
C SER A 18 -8.38 -10.57 -4.08
N GLY A 19 -7.70 -10.43 -2.94
CA GLY A 19 -6.90 -11.49 -2.34
C GLY A 19 -5.59 -11.78 -3.11
N GLU A 20 -5.23 -10.97 -4.08
CA GLU A 20 -3.99 -11.06 -4.86
C GLU A 20 -2.86 -10.26 -4.21
N TYR A 21 -1.62 -10.59 -4.56
CA TYR A 21 -0.43 -9.92 -4.07
C TYR A 21 -0.03 -8.78 -5.00
N LEU A 22 0.39 -7.67 -4.41
CA LEU A 22 0.99 -6.59 -5.18
C LEU A 22 2.38 -7.04 -5.68
N THR A 23 2.66 -6.69 -6.93
CA THR A 23 3.96 -6.82 -7.58
C THR A 23 4.16 -5.67 -8.56
N VAL A 24 5.28 -5.65 -9.27
CA VAL A 24 5.60 -4.65 -10.28
C VAL A 24 5.31 -5.16 -11.69
N SER A 25 4.66 -4.34 -12.50
CA SER A 25 4.53 -4.53 -13.93
C SER A 25 5.88 -4.34 -14.61
N GLN A 26 6.30 -5.32 -15.41
CA GLN A 26 7.55 -5.24 -16.17
C GLN A 26 7.48 -4.27 -17.36
N GLU A 27 6.27 -3.84 -17.74
CA GLU A 27 6.07 -2.97 -18.90
C GLU A 27 6.38 -1.51 -18.59
N ASP A 28 5.94 -1.04 -17.42
CA ASP A 28 5.92 0.38 -17.07
C ASP A 28 6.30 0.66 -15.60
N GLY A 29 6.61 -0.37 -14.80
CA GLY A 29 6.93 -0.22 -13.39
C GLY A 29 5.72 0.04 -12.49
N SER A 30 4.50 0.04 -13.03
CA SER A 30 3.28 0.20 -12.22
C SER A 30 3.11 -0.92 -11.21
N ILE A 31 2.58 -0.61 -10.03
CA ILE A 31 2.25 -1.62 -9.04
C ILE A 31 0.89 -2.23 -9.39
N VAL A 32 0.87 -3.55 -9.52
CA VAL A 32 -0.28 -4.32 -9.98
C VAL A 32 -0.56 -5.49 -9.04
N ALA A 33 -1.82 -5.91 -8.93
CA ALA A 33 -2.19 -7.09 -8.17
C ALA A 33 -2.18 -8.35 -9.06
N ARG A 34 -1.52 -9.43 -8.61
CA ARG A 34 -1.46 -10.74 -9.27
C ARG A 34 -1.60 -11.90 -8.29
N PRO A 35 -2.08 -13.08 -8.72
CA PRO A 35 -2.25 -14.23 -7.82
C PRO A 35 -0.95 -14.69 -7.16
N GLU A 36 0.17 -14.56 -7.86
CA GLU A 36 1.47 -15.04 -7.41
C GLU A 36 2.11 -14.12 -6.37
N LYS A 37 2.60 -14.72 -5.29
CA LYS A 37 3.39 -14.05 -4.27
C LYS A 37 4.85 -13.96 -4.74
N GLU A 38 5.20 -12.85 -5.37
CA GLU A 38 6.52 -12.66 -6.00
C GLU A 38 7.58 -12.10 -5.03
N LYS A 39 7.85 -10.79 -5.10
CA LYS A 39 8.91 -10.13 -4.33
C LYS A 39 8.31 -9.32 -3.18
N PRO A 40 8.95 -9.34 -1.99
CA PRO A 40 8.49 -8.51 -0.88
C PRO A 40 8.94 -7.05 -1.04
N PHE A 41 8.10 -6.15 -0.54
CA PHE A 41 8.39 -4.73 -0.44
C PHE A 41 9.17 -4.45 0.84
N GLU A 42 10.14 -3.56 0.76
CA GLU A 42 10.96 -3.12 1.90
C GLU A 42 10.40 -1.82 2.47
N PHE A 43 10.09 -1.85 3.77
CA PHE A 43 9.55 -0.74 4.53
C PHE A 43 10.64 -0.21 5.44
N SER A 44 11.04 1.04 5.20
CA SER A 44 12.01 1.74 6.03
C SER A 44 11.32 2.88 6.78
N SER A 45 11.12 2.71 8.09
CA SER A 45 10.52 3.75 8.95
C SER A 45 11.40 4.99 8.96
N THR A 46 10.78 6.13 8.67
CA THR A 46 11.42 7.45 8.75
C THR A 46 11.08 8.16 10.06
N ASP A 47 9.87 7.94 10.58
CA ASP A 47 9.36 8.52 11.83
C ASP A 47 8.00 7.89 12.18
N GLY A 48 7.94 7.11 13.26
CA GLY A 48 6.69 6.47 13.72
C GLY A 48 6.03 5.60 12.65
N ASN A 49 4.84 6.00 12.21
CA ASN A 49 4.05 5.31 11.19
C ASN A 49 4.36 5.76 9.75
N LYS A 50 5.40 6.57 9.55
CA LYS A 50 5.83 7.06 8.23
C LYS A 50 6.95 6.18 7.68
N PHE A 51 6.82 5.79 6.42
CA PHE A 51 7.72 4.86 5.75
C PHE A 51 8.11 5.37 4.37
N SER A 52 9.37 5.14 4.00
CA SER A 52 9.76 4.97 2.61
C SER A 52 9.56 3.51 2.24
N ILE A 53 8.93 3.24 1.11
CA ILE A 53 8.66 1.88 0.62
C ILE A 53 9.41 1.68 -0.69
N SER A 54 10.08 0.53 -0.84
CA SER A 54 10.79 0.17 -2.07
C SER A 54 10.52 -1.28 -2.46
N LEU A 55 10.74 -1.60 -3.73
CA LEU A 55 10.71 -2.94 -4.28
C LEU A 55 11.97 -3.16 -5.11
N GLU A 56 12.74 -4.20 -4.80
CA GLU A 56 14.01 -4.51 -5.49
C GLU A 56 15.04 -3.35 -5.54
N GLY A 57 14.94 -2.43 -4.58
CA GLY A 57 15.81 -1.24 -4.50
C GLY A 57 15.21 0.01 -5.14
N ASP A 58 14.16 -0.14 -5.95
CA ASP A 58 13.44 0.97 -6.56
C ASP A 58 12.40 1.53 -5.59
N ALA A 59 12.44 2.84 -5.36
CA ALA A 59 11.47 3.50 -4.49
C ALA A 59 10.07 3.47 -5.11
N LEU A 60 9.04 3.31 -4.26
CA LEU A 60 7.67 3.51 -4.68
C LEU A 60 7.32 5.00 -4.63
N GLY A 61 6.97 5.52 -5.79
CA GLY A 61 6.54 6.90 -5.99
C GLY A 61 5.18 6.97 -6.68
N ILE A 62 4.82 8.19 -7.07
CA ILE A 62 3.57 8.47 -7.76
C ILE A 62 3.88 9.03 -9.13
N GLN A 63 3.25 8.47 -10.17
CA GLN A 63 3.30 8.98 -11.54
C GLN A 63 1.92 8.90 -12.16
N ASP A 64 1.39 10.04 -12.63
CA ASP A 64 0.06 10.13 -13.26
C ASP A 64 -1.05 9.42 -12.45
N ASP A 65 -1.08 9.67 -11.12
CA ASP A 65 -1.99 9.04 -10.15
C ASP A 65 -1.88 7.51 -10.03
N ASN A 66 -0.82 6.90 -10.57
CA ASN A 66 -0.47 5.49 -10.36
C ASN A 66 0.67 5.37 -9.35
N LEU A 67 0.66 4.27 -8.59
CA LEU A 67 1.78 3.86 -7.77
C LEU A 67 2.80 3.14 -8.66
N VAL A 68 4.03 3.63 -8.72
CA VAL A 68 5.05 3.17 -9.67
C VAL A 68 6.38 2.95 -8.95
N ALA A 69 7.03 1.81 -9.20
CA ALA A 69 8.40 1.55 -8.77
C ALA A 69 9.39 2.30 -9.67
N GLY A 70 10.36 2.99 -9.06
CA GLY A 70 11.36 3.78 -9.77
C GLY A 70 10.94 5.24 -10.03
N ALA A 71 9.70 5.60 -9.69
CA ALA A 71 9.26 6.99 -9.64
C ALA A 71 9.93 7.75 -8.47
N PRO A 72 9.91 9.10 -8.46
CA PRO A 72 10.43 9.89 -7.34
C PRO A 72 9.81 9.42 -6.01
N SER A 73 10.67 9.09 -5.05
CA SER A 73 10.27 8.48 -3.78
C SER A 73 9.19 9.30 -3.07
N ALA A 74 8.11 8.62 -2.68
CA ALA A 74 7.03 9.18 -1.87
C ALA A 74 7.10 8.64 -0.44
N GLY A 75 6.75 9.49 0.53
CA GLY A 75 6.61 9.09 1.93
C GLY A 75 5.17 8.64 2.22
N TRP A 76 5.02 7.52 2.92
CA TRP A 76 3.73 6.91 3.21
C TRP A 76 3.47 6.81 4.72
N SER A 77 2.37 7.37 5.19
CA SER A 77 1.76 7.08 6.48
C SER A 77 0.98 5.77 6.40
N VAL A 78 1.45 4.74 7.13
CA VAL A 78 0.87 3.38 7.12
C VAL A 78 0.17 3.13 8.44
N THR A 79 -1.15 2.90 8.38
CA THR A 79 -1.99 2.77 9.59
C THR A 79 -2.84 1.51 9.55
N LYS A 80 -3.04 0.88 10.70
CA LYS A 80 -3.88 -0.31 10.83
C LYS A 80 -5.35 0.10 11.01
N SER A 81 -6.23 -0.35 10.12
CA SER A 81 -7.68 -0.29 10.32
C SER A 81 -8.08 -1.27 11.42
N GLN A 82 -8.48 -0.73 12.58
CA GLN A 82 -8.82 -1.52 13.76
C GLN A 82 -10.03 -2.44 13.53
N ALA A 83 -11.04 -1.96 12.80
CA ALA A 83 -12.25 -2.74 12.51
C ALA A 83 -12.03 -3.82 11.45
N GLN A 84 -11.08 -3.62 10.53
CA GLN A 84 -10.98 -4.44 9.31
C GLN A 84 -9.72 -5.31 9.28
N HIS A 85 -8.85 -5.18 10.30
CA HIS A 85 -7.61 -5.94 10.46
C HIS A 85 -6.67 -5.87 9.25
N ALA A 86 -6.69 -4.75 8.54
CA ALA A 86 -5.86 -4.47 7.36
C ALA A 86 -5.17 -3.10 7.51
N TRP A 87 -4.29 -2.78 6.56
CA TRP A 87 -3.47 -1.59 6.53
C TRP A 87 -3.94 -0.64 5.43
N VAL A 88 -3.86 0.65 5.75
CA VAL A 88 -4.18 1.78 4.87
C VAL A 88 -2.91 2.59 4.67
N PHE A 89 -2.68 3.00 3.42
CA PHE A 89 -1.50 3.72 2.97
C PHE A 89 -1.93 5.10 2.50
N VAL A 90 -1.40 6.14 3.12
CA VAL A 90 -1.70 7.54 2.79
C VAL A 90 -0.40 8.28 2.58
N GLU A 91 -0.32 9.22 1.65
CA GLU A 91 0.80 10.16 1.58
C GLU A 91 0.99 10.85 2.95
N VAL A 92 2.23 11.17 3.31
CA VAL A 92 2.55 11.80 4.61
C VAL A 92 1.82 13.13 4.82
N ASP A 93 1.49 13.85 3.74
CA ASP A 93 0.71 15.09 3.80
C ASP A 93 -0.80 14.85 3.96
N GLY A 94 -1.26 13.60 3.90
CA GLY A 94 -2.65 13.19 4.06
C GLY A 94 -3.53 13.41 2.83
N SER A 95 -2.97 13.79 1.68
CA SER A 95 -3.75 14.22 0.52
C SER A 95 -4.39 13.06 -0.26
N LYS A 96 -3.65 11.96 -0.46
CA LYS A 96 -4.12 10.78 -1.19
C LYS A 96 -3.62 9.49 -0.54
N GLY A 97 -4.26 8.38 -0.86
CA GLY A 97 -3.87 7.05 -0.42
C GLY A 97 -4.07 6.00 -1.50
N TRP A 98 -3.61 4.79 -1.22
CA TRP A 98 -3.62 3.70 -2.17
C TRP A 98 -5.03 3.17 -2.40
N TRP A 99 -5.33 2.88 -3.65
CA TRP A 99 -6.59 2.28 -4.09
C TRP A 99 -6.32 1.26 -5.19
N LEU A 100 -6.76 0.02 -5.01
CA LEU A 100 -6.69 -0.98 -6.06
C LEU A 100 -7.79 -0.73 -7.11
N ASN A 101 -7.40 -0.53 -8.35
CA ASN A 101 -8.32 -0.55 -9.47
C ASN A 101 -8.78 -1.99 -9.75
N GLY A 102 -10.09 -2.19 -9.82
CA GLY A 102 -10.70 -3.48 -10.10
C GLY A 102 -10.73 -3.85 -11.58
N GLU A 103 -10.41 -2.92 -12.48
CA GLU A 103 -10.28 -3.18 -13.92
C GLU A 103 -8.92 -3.79 -14.25
N GLU A 104 -8.84 -4.65 -15.27
CA GLU A 104 -7.58 -5.24 -15.72
C GLU A 104 -6.80 -4.27 -16.64
N PRO A 105 -5.49 -4.06 -16.43
CA PRO A 105 -4.69 -4.59 -15.32
C PRO A 105 -5.03 -3.93 -13.98
N LYS A 106 -5.10 -4.75 -12.91
CA LYS A 106 -5.46 -4.31 -11.55
C LYS A 106 -4.37 -3.47 -10.89
N ASN A 107 -4.25 -2.24 -11.35
CA ASN A 107 -3.22 -1.30 -10.93
C ASN A 107 -3.57 -0.68 -9.58
N VAL A 108 -2.55 -0.32 -8.81
CA VAL A 108 -2.72 0.50 -7.60
C VAL A 108 -2.61 1.96 -8.00
N ASN A 109 -3.71 2.69 -7.86
CA ASN A 109 -3.75 4.14 -8.02
C ASN A 109 -3.60 4.85 -6.67
N VAL A 110 -3.37 6.15 -6.74
CA VAL A 110 -3.31 7.03 -5.58
C VAL A 110 -4.37 8.12 -5.73
N ARG A 111 -5.30 8.18 -4.78
CA ARG A 111 -6.42 9.13 -4.80
C ARG A 111 -6.85 9.53 -3.38
N PRO A 112 -7.60 10.61 -3.17
CA PRO A 112 -8.18 10.91 -1.87
C PRO A 112 -9.00 9.71 -1.35
N LEU A 113 -8.74 9.30 -0.10
CA LEU A 113 -9.41 8.14 0.50
C LEU A 113 -10.87 8.45 0.85
N VAL A 114 -11.70 7.42 0.82
CA VAL A 114 -13.10 7.51 1.24
C VAL A 114 -13.25 6.81 2.59
N VAL A 115 -13.71 7.54 3.60
CA VAL A 115 -13.82 7.02 4.97
C VAL A 115 -15.24 7.18 5.48
N ALA A 116 -15.83 6.08 5.97
CA ALA A 116 -17.15 6.12 6.57
C ALA A 116 -17.11 6.91 7.91
N PRO A 117 -18.10 7.77 8.20
CA PRO A 117 -18.14 8.57 9.43
C PRO A 117 -18.61 7.73 10.64
N CYS A 118 -17.87 6.67 10.96
CA CYS A 118 -18.11 5.78 12.09
C CYS A 118 -16.86 5.65 12.97
N TYR A 119 -17.02 5.13 14.19
CA TYR A 119 -15.91 4.88 15.11
C TYR A 119 -15.84 3.39 15.51
N PRO A 120 -14.73 2.68 15.21
CA PRO A 120 -13.56 3.16 14.47
C PRO A 120 -13.88 3.42 12.99
N PRO A 121 -13.05 4.23 12.28
CA PRO A 121 -13.19 4.48 10.85
C PRO A 121 -13.20 3.19 10.04
N GLN A 122 -13.98 3.16 8.97
CA GLN A 122 -14.04 2.05 8.02
C GLN A 122 -13.76 2.56 6.61
N TYR A 123 -12.95 1.80 5.89
CA TYR A 123 -12.53 2.09 4.52
C TYR A 123 -13.19 1.10 3.55
N PRO A 124 -13.44 1.47 2.29
CA PRO A 124 -13.84 0.52 1.27
C PRO A 124 -12.71 -0.49 1.01
N THR A 125 -13.08 -1.71 0.64
CA THR A 125 -12.15 -2.84 0.48
C THR A 125 -10.98 -2.61 -0.49
N PRO A 126 -11.11 -1.83 -1.59
CA PRO A 126 -9.97 -1.51 -2.45
C PRO A 126 -8.90 -0.60 -1.81
N GLU A 127 -9.18 0.04 -0.68
CA GLU A 127 -8.24 0.91 0.06
C GLU A 127 -7.53 0.16 1.20
N LEU A 128 -7.77 -1.16 1.31
CA LEU A 128 -7.29 -2.00 2.38
C LEU A 128 -6.34 -3.08 1.88
N PHE A 129 -5.20 -3.21 2.56
CA PHE A 129 -4.17 -4.17 2.21
C PHE A 129 -3.68 -4.94 3.43
N VAL A 130 -3.41 -6.23 3.27
CA VAL A 130 -2.85 -7.08 4.32
C VAL A 130 -1.34 -7.17 4.12
N LEU A 131 -0.59 -7.02 5.21
CA LEU A 131 0.87 -7.15 5.22
C LEU A 131 1.26 -8.48 5.84
N GLU A 132 2.03 -9.27 5.09
CA GLU A 132 2.58 -10.55 5.53
C GLU A 132 4.10 -10.44 5.61
N SER A 133 4.67 -10.55 6.81
CA SER A 133 6.14 -10.52 6.99
C SER A 133 6.81 -11.69 6.28
N VAL A 134 8.00 -11.46 5.73
CA VAL A 134 8.88 -12.50 5.15
C VAL A 134 9.41 -13.44 6.22
#